data_AF-A0A5J4G044-F1
#
_entry.id   AF-A0A5J4G044-F1
#
_cell.length_a   1.000
_cell.length_b   1.000
_cell.length_c   1.000
_cell.angle_alpha   90.00
_cell.angle_beta   90.00
_cell.angle_gamma   90.00
#
_symmetry.space_group_name_H-M   'P 1'
#
loop_
_entity.id
_entity.type
_entity.pdbx_description
1 polymer ?
#
loop_
_entity_poly.entity_id
_entity_poly.type
_entity_poly.pdbx_seq_one_letter_code
_entity_poly.pdbx_strand_id
1 'polypeptide(L)'
;MPEDKYNFKATPESMSFAENLLHIGYAMDWHSQSLLGGRPSKDWKTDTIYKVSNKSKKEMIATIEKTFVETKNLIKEFDTTQLDDELDYFGLNRSKRQIFLLLSDHITHHRAQMLVYMRLNGLVPPRYVLFQ
;
A
#
# COMPACT_ATOMS: atom_id res chain seq x y z
N MET A 1 11.81 -9.68 -4.69
CA MET A 1 11.91 -11.03 -4.10
C MET A 1 11.66 -12.09 -5.18
N PRO A 2 12.40 -13.22 -5.18
CA PRO A 2 12.05 -14.44 -5.91
C PRO A 2 10.66 -14.97 -5.49
N GLU A 3 9.92 -15.60 -6.41
CA GLU A 3 8.53 -16.03 -6.15
C GLU A 3 8.42 -17.10 -5.07
N ASP A 4 9.36 -18.04 -5.04
CA ASP A 4 9.50 -19.07 -4.00
C ASP A 4 9.67 -18.50 -2.58
N LYS A 5 10.04 -17.23 -2.45
CA LYS A 5 10.23 -16.53 -1.17
C LYS A 5 9.11 -15.53 -0.84
N TYR A 6 8.01 -15.50 -1.59
CA TYR A 6 6.89 -14.59 -1.32
C TYR A 6 6.19 -14.87 0.02
N ASN A 7 6.23 -16.12 0.48
CA ASN A 7 5.66 -16.53 1.77
C ASN A 7 6.61 -16.29 2.96
N PHE A 8 7.82 -15.76 2.74
CA PHE A 8 8.78 -15.51 3.81
C PHE A 8 8.22 -14.51 4.84
N LYS A 9 8.38 -14.84 6.12
CA LYS A 9 8.05 -14.00 7.28
C LYS A 9 9.30 -13.86 8.17
N ALA A 10 9.53 -12.67 8.73
CA ALA A 10 10.64 -12.47 9.67
C ALA A 10 10.40 -13.15 11.02
N THR A 11 9.15 -13.17 11.49
CA THR A 11 8.68 -13.90 12.67
C THR A 11 7.32 -14.54 12.35
N PRO A 12 6.83 -15.52 13.13
CA PRO A 12 5.50 -16.10 12.92
C PRO A 12 4.35 -15.07 12.87
N GLU A 13 4.45 -14.01 13.67
CA GLU A 13 3.47 -12.92 13.81
C GLU A 13 3.56 -11.90 12.67
N SER A 14 4.68 -11.88 11.96
CA SER A 14 4.90 -10.95 10.86
C SER A 14 4.00 -11.26 9.67
N MET A 15 3.62 -10.23 8.92
CA MET A 15 3.13 -10.41 7.55
C MET A 15 4.24 -11.01 6.70
N SER A 16 3.89 -11.85 5.73
CA SER A 16 4.81 -12.34 4.72
C SER A 16 5.20 -11.24 3.73
N PHE A 17 6.18 -11.51 2.89
CA PHE A 17 6.56 -10.59 1.81
C PHE A 17 5.36 -10.28 0.88
N ALA A 18 4.59 -11.30 0.49
CA ALA A 18 3.40 -11.14 -0.34
C ALA A 18 2.26 -10.41 0.37
N GLU A 19 2.06 -10.70 1.65
CA GLU A 19 1.05 -10.01 2.46
C GLU A 19 1.39 -8.52 2.58
N ASN A 20 2.65 -8.16 2.88
CA ASN A 20 3.09 -6.76 2.87
C ASN A 20 2.86 -6.09 1.51
N LEU A 21 3.20 -6.77 0.41
CA LEU A 21 3.03 -6.25 -0.94
C LEU A 21 1.56 -5.88 -1.22
N LEU A 22 0.63 -6.80 -0.96
CA LEU A 22 -0.79 -6.55 -1.21
C LEU A 22 -1.43 -5.60 -0.21
N HIS A 23 -0.97 -5.60 1.05
CA HIS A 23 -1.41 -4.64 2.06
C HIS A 23 -1.07 -3.19 1.69
N ILE A 24 0.11 -2.96 1.10
CA ILE A 24 0.44 -1.65 0.50
C ILE A 24 -0.63 -1.26 -0.52
N GLY A 25 -1.01 -2.16 -1.42
CA GLY A 25 -2.07 -1.92 -2.40
C GLY A 25 -3.43 -1.60 -1.76
N TYR A 26 -3.84 -2.41 -0.78
CA TYR A 26 -5.10 -2.19 -0.07
C TYR A 26 -5.13 -0.82 0.61
N ALA A 27 -4.07 -0.49 1.35
CA ALA A 27 -3.97 0.80 2.02
C ALA A 27 -3.96 1.95 1.02
N MET A 28 -3.29 1.81 -0.11
CA MET A 28 -3.30 2.80 -1.18
C MET A 28 -4.69 3.04 -1.77
N ASP A 29 -5.39 1.97 -2.15
CA ASP A 29 -6.75 2.05 -2.68
C ASP A 29 -7.73 2.63 -1.66
N TRP A 30 -7.63 2.23 -0.39
CA TRP A 30 -8.52 2.73 0.66
C TRP A 30 -8.29 4.22 0.94
N HIS A 31 -7.05 4.67 1.17
CA HIS A 31 -6.76 6.09 1.41
C HIS A 31 -7.10 6.95 0.18
N SER A 32 -6.73 6.51 -1.03
CA SER A 32 -6.92 7.32 -2.24
C SER A 32 -8.36 7.29 -2.73
N GLN A 33 -8.92 6.11 -3.02
CA GLN A 33 -10.19 6.00 -3.71
C GLN A 33 -11.37 6.15 -2.77
N SER A 34 -11.23 5.66 -1.53
CA SER A 34 -12.34 5.66 -0.58
C SER A 34 -12.34 6.84 0.37
N LEU A 35 -11.25 7.04 1.12
CA LEU A 35 -11.18 8.09 2.11
C LEU A 35 -11.13 9.49 1.47
N LEU A 36 -10.30 9.66 0.44
CA LEU A 36 -10.15 10.94 -0.28
C LEU A 36 -11.09 11.06 -1.49
N GLY A 37 -11.25 9.98 -2.26
CA GLY A 37 -12.08 9.94 -3.46
C GLY A 37 -13.58 9.71 -3.23
N GLY A 38 -14.00 9.43 -1.98
CA GLY A 38 -15.41 9.27 -1.61
C GLY A 38 -16.09 7.98 -2.10
N ARG A 39 -15.36 7.08 -2.79
CA ARG A 39 -15.90 5.76 -3.17
C ARG A 39 -16.16 4.93 -1.90
N PRO A 40 -17.28 4.19 -1.79
CA PRO A 40 -17.47 3.27 -0.67
C PRO A 40 -16.25 2.35 -0.46
N SER A 41 -15.84 2.17 0.80
CA SER A 41 -14.72 1.30 1.15
C SER A 41 -15.03 -0.15 0.82
N LYS A 42 -14.04 -0.89 0.32
CA LYS A 42 -14.17 -2.33 0.15
C LYS A 42 -14.28 -3.02 1.50
N ASP A 43 -15.20 -3.98 1.62
CA ASP A 43 -15.29 -4.83 2.79
C ASP A 43 -14.13 -5.83 2.80
N TRP A 44 -13.25 -5.70 3.79
CA TRP A 44 -12.09 -6.57 3.95
C TRP A 44 -12.45 -8.06 4.02
N LYS A 45 -13.62 -8.42 4.56
CA LYS A 45 -14.02 -9.83 4.71
C LYS A 45 -14.29 -10.46 3.34
N THR A 46 -14.91 -9.71 2.43
CA THR A 46 -15.37 -10.21 1.14
C THR A 46 -14.46 -9.84 -0.02
N ASP A 47 -13.69 -8.76 0.09
CA ASP A 47 -12.74 -8.36 -0.95
C ASP A 47 -11.64 -9.41 -1.11
N THR A 48 -11.30 -9.70 -2.37
CA THR A 48 -10.23 -10.63 -2.72
C THR A 48 -9.11 -9.95 -3.49
N ILE A 49 -9.25 -8.68 -3.89
CA ILE A 49 -8.29 -7.98 -4.75
C ILE A 49 -6.92 -7.91 -4.07
N TYR A 50 -6.89 -7.56 -2.78
CA TYR A 50 -5.64 -7.39 -2.03
C TYR A 50 -5.33 -8.54 -1.07
N LYS A 51 -5.86 -9.75 -1.36
CA LYS A 51 -5.52 -10.98 -0.63
C LYS A 51 -4.56 -11.83 -1.43
N VAL A 52 -3.59 -12.45 -0.75
CA VAL A 52 -2.55 -13.28 -1.37
C VAL A 52 -3.12 -14.55 -1.99
N SER A 53 -4.15 -15.13 -1.37
CA SER A 53 -4.77 -16.38 -1.82
C SER A 53 -5.17 -16.30 -3.30
N ASN A 54 -4.80 -17.33 -4.07
CA ASN A 54 -5.14 -17.52 -5.47
C ASN A 54 -4.54 -16.47 -6.42
N LYS A 55 -3.34 -15.94 -6.13
CA LYS A 55 -2.60 -15.06 -7.04
C LYS A 55 -1.17 -15.52 -7.25
N SER A 56 -0.72 -15.46 -8.50
CA SER A 56 0.68 -15.51 -8.87
C SER A 56 1.40 -14.21 -8.52
N LYS A 57 2.73 -14.25 -8.49
CA LYS A 57 3.56 -13.04 -8.39
C LYS A 57 3.20 -11.99 -9.44
N LYS A 58 2.95 -12.42 -10.68
CA LYS A 58 2.62 -11.53 -11.79
C LYS A 58 1.31 -10.79 -11.55
N GLU A 59 0.28 -11.49 -11.09
CA GLU A 59 -1.02 -10.88 -10.78
C GLU A 59 -0.94 -9.91 -9.60
N MET A 60 -0.16 -10.23 -8.57
CA MET A 60 0.08 -9.31 -7.45
C MET A 60 0.77 -8.03 -7.91
N ILE A 61 1.81 -8.14 -8.74
CA ILE A 61 2.52 -6.96 -9.28
C ILE A 61 1.57 -6.12 -10.13
N ALA A 62 0.82 -6.72 -11.04
CA ALA A 62 -0.14 -6.00 -11.89
C ALA A 62 -1.22 -5.27 -11.05
N THR A 63 -1.70 -5.90 -9.98
CA THR A 63 -2.64 -5.29 -9.04
C THR A 63 -2.05 -4.04 -8.39
N ILE A 64 -0.81 -4.12 -7.89
CA ILE A 64 -0.13 -2.99 -7.28
C ILE A 64 0.14 -1.87 -8.28
N GLU A 65 0.64 -2.19 -9.47
CA GLU A 65 0.88 -1.21 -10.54
C GLU A 65 -0.39 -0.44 -10.90
N LYS A 66 -1.52 -1.15 -11.07
CA LYS A 66 -2.82 -0.53 -11.30
C LYS A 66 -3.20 0.43 -10.17
N THR A 67 -3.05 -0.01 -8.92
CA THR A 67 -3.36 0.80 -7.74
C THR A 67 -2.51 2.07 -7.68
N PHE A 68 -1.23 1.98 -8.04
CA PHE A 68 -0.35 3.15 -8.16
C PHE A 68 -0.83 4.12 -9.25
N VAL A 69 -1.28 3.62 -10.39
CA VAL A 69 -1.84 4.46 -11.47
C VAL A 69 -3.08 5.20 -10.99
N GLU A 70 -4.03 4.50 -10.38
CA GLU A 70 -5.28 5.09 -9.87
C GLU A 70 -5.01 6.12 -8.77
N THR A 71 -4.09 5.82 -7.84
CA THR A 71 -3.65 6.75 -6.79
C THR A 71 -3.01 8.01 -7.38
N LYS A 72 -2.14 7.86 -8.38
CA LYS A 72 -1.51 9.00 -9.07
C LYS A 72 -2.52 9.87 -9.80
N ASN A 73 -3.51 9.27 -10.44
CA ASN A 73 -4.55 10.01 -11.15
C ASN A 73 -5.39 10.84 -10.16
N LEU A 74 -5.81 10.24 -9.05
CA LEU A 74 -6.52 10.97 -7.99
C LEU A 74 -5.69 12.16 -7.48
N ILE A 75 -4.40 11.96 -7.16
CA ILE A 75 -3.53 13.05 -6.68
C ILE A 75 -3.43 14.18 -7.71
N LYS A 76 -3.32 13.86 -9.00
CA LYS A 76 -3.21 14.86 -10.08
C LYS A 76 -4.50 15.68 -10.26
N GLU A 77 -5.64 15.06 -10.06
CA GLU A 77 -6.96 15.65 -10.29
C GLU A 77 -7.55 16.27 -9.01
N PHE A 78 -6.89 16.10 -7.87
CA PHE A 78 -7.39 16.56 -6.57
C PHE A 78 -7.47 18.09 -6.50
N ASP A 79 -8.62 18.60 -6.08
CA ASP A 79 -8.82 20.03 -5.86
C ASP A 79 -8.01 20.49 -4.64
N THR A 80 -6.92 21.22 -4.92
CA THR A 80 -5.99 21.66 -3.87
C THR A 80 -6.61 22.62 -2.84
N THR A 81 -7.76 23.25 -3.14
CA THR A 81 -8.46 24.10 -2.17
C THR A 81 -9.04 23.30 -1.00
N GLN A 82 -9.22 21.99 -1.19
CA GLN A 82 -9.74 21.07 -0.19
C GLN A 82 -8.66 20.44 0.70
N LEU A 83 -7.38 20.76 0.51
CA LEU A 83 -6.30 20.11 1.25
C LEU A 83 -6.41 20.30 2.77
N ASP A 84 -6.98 21.41 3.20
CA ASP A 84 -7.14 21.74 4.62
C ASP A 84 -8.54 21.34 5.15
N ASP A 85 -9.42 20.78 4.30
CA ASP A 85 -10.64 20.12 4.75
C ASP A 85 -10.29 18.95 5.66
N GLU A 86 -11.12 18.72 6.66
CA GLU A 86 -10.88 17.66 7.64
C GLU A 86 -11.85 16.49 7.48
N LEU A 87 -11.39 15.31 7.90
CA LEU A 87 -12.16 14.08 7.93
C LEU A 87 -11.81 13.23 9.16
N ASP A 88 -12.68 12.28 9.48
CA ASP A 88 -12.42 11.30 10.54
C ASP A 88 -11.43 10.24 10.07
N TYR A 89 -10.35 10.08 10.81
CA TYR A 89 -9.37 9.02 10.65
C TYR A 89 -9.26 8.22 11.95
N PHE A 90 -10.15 7.24 12.09
CA PHE A 90 -10.25 6.38 13.28
C PHE A 90 -10.51 7.18 14.56
N GLY A 91 -11.47 8.09 14.54
CA GLY A 91 -11.82 8.95 15.68
C GLY A 91 -10.91 10.16 15.85
N LEU A 92 -9.92 10.35 14.97
CA LEU A 92 -9.03 11.49 14.97
C LEU A 92 -9.35 12.41 13.80
N ASN A 93 -9.47 13.71 14.09
CA ASN A 93 -9.64 14.70 13.04
C ASN A 93 -8.32 14.92 12.29
N ARG A 94 -8.36 14.82 10.96
CA ARG A 94 -7.18 14.95 10.09
C ARG A 94 -7.53 15.74 8.84
N SER A 95 -6.65 16.66 8.45
CA SER A 95 -6.75 17.32 7.15
C SER A 95 -6.47 16.34 6.00
N LYS A 96 -7.09 16.54 4.84
CA LYS A 96 -6.82 15.73 3.64
C LYS A 96 -5.34 15.77 3.24
N ARG A 97 -4.65 16.90 3.49
CA ARG A 97 -3.19 17.02 3.38
C ARG A 97 -2.44 16.02 4.25
N GLN A 98 -2.82 15.89 5.52
CA GLN A 98 -2.23 14.88 6.42
C GLN A 98 -2.49 13.47 5.93
N ILE A 99 -3.67 13.20 5.34
CA ILE A 99 -3.98 11.88 4.76
C ILE A 99 -3.06 11.54 3.58
N PHE A 100 -2.76 12.49 2.69
CA PHE A 100 -1.78 12.27 1.62
C PHE A 100 -0.37 11.98 2.14
N LEU A 101 0.05 12.68 3.19
CA LEU A 101 1.36 12.42 3.84
C LEU A 101 1.38 11.03 4.49
N LEU A 102 0.32 10.66 5.21
CA LEU A 102 0.17 9.33 5.82
C LEU A 102 0.16 8.23 4.77
N LEU A 103 -0.48 8.45 3.62
CA LEU A 103 -0.45 7.51 2.50
C LEU A 103 0.98 7.22 2.03
N SER A 104 1.79 8.27 1.83
CA SER A 104 3.20 8.13 1.43
C SER A 104 4.05 7.46 2.52
N ASP A 105 3.85 7.85 3.77
CA ASP A 105 4.55 7.30 4.93
C ASP A 105 4.24 5.80 5.11
N HIS A 106 2.97 5.40 5.00
CA HIS A 106 2.55 4.01 5.13
C HIS A 106 3.16 3.11 4.04
N ILE A 107 3.27 3.59 2.80
CA ILE A 107 3.99 2.88 1.74
C ILE A 107 5.47 2.71 2.13
N THR A 108 6.09 3.78 2.64
CA THR A 108 7.50 3.76 3.06
C THR A 108 7.74 2.78 4.22
N HIS A 109 6.84 2.78 5.20
CA HIS A 109 6.85 1.89 6.36
C HIS A 109 6.88 0.41 5.95
N HIS A 110 5.90 -0.06 5.17
CA HIS A 110 5.84 -1.46 4.74
C HIS A 110 6.93 -1.83 3.74
N ARG A 111 7.29 -0.91 2.84
CA ARG A 111 8.41 -1.13 1.93
C ARG A 111 9.69 -1.39 2.70
N ALA A 112 9.98 -0.63 3.76
CA ALA A 112 11.17 -0.85 4.58
C ALA A 112 11.20 -2.27 5.19
N GLN A 113 10.08 -2.78 5.69
CA GLN A 113 9.98 -4.17 6.18
C GLN A 113 10.33 -5.18 5.08
N MET A 114 9.80 -4.98 3.87
CA MET A 114 10.08 -5.83 2.71
C MET A 114 11.55 -5.79 2.29
N LEU A 115 12.22 -4.64 2.39
CA LEU A 115 13.66 -4.53 2.11
C LEU A 115 14.50 -5.30 3.14
N VAL A 116 14.10 -5.29 4.42
CA VAL A 116 14.72 -6.14 5.46
C VAL A 116 14.55 -7.61 5.11
N TYR A 117 13.37 -8.03 4.63
CA TYR A 117 13.14 -9.44 4.27
C TYR A 117 14.01 -9.88 3.09
N MET A 118 14.25 -8.98 2.13
CA MET A 118 15.21 -9.23 1.07
C MET A 118 16.61 -9.49 1.63
N ARG A 119 17.08 -8.67 2.60
CA ARG A 119 18.38 -8.86 3.25
C ARG A 119 18.47 -10.17 4.03
N LEU A 120 17.44 -10.51 4.80
CA LEU A 120 17.36 -11.80 5.53
C LEU A 120 17.39 -13.00 4.59
N ASN A 121 17.04 -12.81 3.32
CA ASN A 121 17.08 -13.83 2.28
C ASN A 121 18.35 -13.79 1.41
N GLY A 122 19.37 -13.05 1.82
CA GLY A 122 20.65 -12.93 1.12
C GLY A 122 20.60 -12.07 -0.15
N LEU A 123 19.53 -11.29 -0.34
CA LEU A 123 19.34 -10.46 -1.54
C LEU A 123 19.79 -9.02 -1.27
N VAL A 124 20.27 -8.37 -2.33
CA VAL A 124 20.53 -6.92 -2.32
C VAL A 124 19.22 -6.20 -2.72
N PRO A 125 18.62 -5.40 -1.83
CA PRO A 125 17.46 -4.58 -2.16
C PRO A 125 17.82 -3.43 -3.11
N PRO A 126 16.82 -2.89 -3.85
CA PRO A 126 17.02 -1.70 -4.67
C PRO A 126 17.48 -0.50 -3.83
N ARG A 127 18.25 0.42 -4.44
CA ARG A 127 18.70 1.63 -3.75
C ARG A 127 17.53 2.58 -3.52
N TYR A 128 17.33 2.97 -2.26
CA TYR A 128 16.23 3.84 -1.84
C TYR A 128 16.05 5.11 -2.70
N VAL A 129 17.14 5.85 -2.96
CA VAL A 129 17.11 7.15 -3.67
C VAL A 129 16.64 7.04 -5.12
N LEU A 130 16.77 5.87 -5.76
CA LEU A 130 16.39 5.68 -7.16
C LEU A 130 14.90 5.41 -7.36
N PHE A 131 14.15 5.21 -6.28
CA PHE A 131 12.74 4.79 -6.31
C PHE A 131 11.90 5.56 -5.28
N GLN A 132 12.19 6.85 -5.09
CA GLN A 132 11.33 7.77 -4.33
C GLN A 132 10.18 8.29 -5.19
#